data_AF-A0A3T1B0V5-F1
#
_entry.id   AF-A0A3T1B0V5-F1
#
_cell.length_a   1.000
_cell.length_b   1.000
_cell.length_c   1.000
_cell.angle_alpha   90.00
_cell.angle_beta   90.00
_cell.angle_gamma   90.00
#
_symmetry.space_group_name_H-M   'P 1'
#
loop_
_entity.id
_entity.type
_entity.pdbx_description
1 polymer ?
#
loop_
_entity_poly.entity_id
_entity_poly.type
_entity_poly.pdbx_seq_one_letter_code
_entity_poly.pdbx_strand_id
1 'polypeptide(L)'
;MIERLDDVDWAGLVHAYGPADDVPDLIRGLLSENADKREESRDGLISAIVHQGTRYSASAPAVPFLLAILADSTTPDRGELVSFLEYLATGQDSDPEWDRFDVEEEIGGLGRIVYDAVAEGIPLFIELLADDDAEVAIPAARALAVFPEHAAVIAPALARAAAVIDAPVPLTTTALLALGVTAPDASPYADLLDRRLTDSDNAIRQAAALTATRLRGNPTQSPEALAAPPRILARSLADTPFSTWHNYLLGQLAERDLDTTNWDERESDRTWADLTPAQRDFVDQLCERPDIFARERIMRPLVWAGLPGTLPELRAFRPS
;
A
#
# COMPACT_ATOMS: atom_id res chain seq x y z
N MET A 1 2.57 -7.76 -32.10
CA MET A 1 2.07 -8.61 -31.00
C MET A 1 0.54 -8.65 -30.98
N ILE A 2 -0.14 -7.49 -31.04
CA ILE A 2 -1.61 -7.41 -31.17
C ILE A 2 -2.16 -8.16 -32.40
N GLU A 3 -1.40 -8.23 -33.49
CA GLU A 3 -1.75 -9.00 -34.69
C GLU A 3 -1.94 -10.51 -34.44
N ARG A 4 -1.47 -11.03 -33.30
CA ARG A 4 -1.62 -12.43 -32.90
C ARG A 4 -2.83 -12.69 -32.01
N LEU A 5 -3.69 -11.70 -31.80
CA LEU A 5 -4.91 -11.87 -30.99
C LEU A 5 -5.79 -13.00 -31.52
N ASP A 6 -5.90 -13.11 -32.85
CA ASP A 6 -6.73 -14.12 -33.50
C ASP A 6 -6.10 -15.53 -33.46
N ASP A 7 -4.86 -15.67 -32.96
CA ASP A 7 -4.21 -16.98 -32.76
C ASP A 7 -4.75 -17.71 -31.51
N VAL A 8 -5.41 -17.00 -30.59
CA VAL A 8 -5.96 -17.56 -29.35
C VAL A 8 -7.37 -18.08 -29.60
N ASP A 9 -7.68 -19.28 -29.12
CA ASP A 9 -9.02 -19.88 -29.18
C ASP A 9 -9.96 -19.23 -28.15
N TRP A 10 -10.33 -17.97 -28.37
CA TRP A 10 -11.20 -17.20 -27.48
C TRP A 10 -12.58 -17.83 -27.28
N ALA A 11 -13.12 -18.49 -28.31
CA ALA A 11 -14.38 -19.23 -28.25
C ALA A 11 -14.34 -20.40 -27.25
N GLY A 12 -13.15 -21.00 -27.08
CA GLY A 12 -12.90 -22.05 -26.09
C GLY A 12 -12.68 -21.53 -24.66
N LEU A 13 -12.54 -20.22 -24.48
CA LEU A 13 -12.36 -19.55 -23.19
C LEU A 13 -13.68 -18.94 -22.71
N VAL A 14 -13.79 -18.77 -21.40
CA VAL A 14 -14.91 -18.09 -20.74
C VAL A 14 -14.45 -16.88 -19.94
N HIS A 15 -15.35 -15.90 -19.81
CA HIS A 15 -15.27 -14.74 -18.94
C HIS A 15 -16.59 -14.60 -18.14
N ALA A 16 -16.81 -13.48 -17.43
CA ALA A 16 -17.94 -13.28 -16.52
C ALA A 16 -19.35 -13.48 -17.13
N TYR A 17 -19.51 -13.28 -18.45
CA TYR A 17 -20.82 -13.28 -19.12
C TYR A 17 -20.96 -14.41 -20.15
N GLY A 18 -19.98 -15.31 -20.29
CA GLY A 18 -20.05 -16.43 -21.22
C GLY A 18 -18.76 -16.67 -22.00
N PRO A 19 -18.87 -17.21 -23.24
CA PRO A 19 -17.73 -17.37 -24.16
C PRO A 19 -17.02 -16.05 -24.45
N ALA A 20 -15.70 -16.09 -24.62
CA ALA A 20 -14.86 -14.90 -24.72
C ALA A 20 -14.60 -14.39 -26.14
N ASP A 21 -15.50 -14.68 -27.08
CA ASP A 21 -15.40 -14.30 -28.49
C ASP A 21 -15.29 -12.77 -28.72
N ASP A 22 -15.73 -11.97 -27.76
CA ASP A 22 -15.76 -10.50 -27.79
C ASP A 22 -14.47 -9.84 -27.22
N VAL A 23 -13.69 -10.56 -26.42
CA VAL A 23 -12.44 -10.06 -25.81
C VAL A 23 -11.48 -9.47 -26.84
N PRO A 24 -11.30 -10.05 -28.05
CA PRO A 24 -10.43 -9.46 -29.05
C PRO A 24 -10.79 -8.05 -29.48
N ASP A 25 -12.08 -7.79 -29.64
CA ASP A 25 -12.56 -6.49 -30.09
C ASP A 25 -12.47 -5.46 -28.97
N LEU A 26 -12.67 -5.88 -27.71
CA LEU A 26 -12.43 -5.04 -26.53
C LEU A 26 -10.94 -4.65 -26.43
N ILE A 27 -10.01 -5.59 -26.61
CA ILE A 27 -8.56 -5.28 -26.58
C ILE A 27 -8.17 -4.33 -27.71
N ARG A 28 -8.67 -4.53 -28.94
CA ARG A 28 -8.45 -3.59 -30.05
C ARG A 28 -9.06 -2.22 -29.78
N GLY A 29 -10.18 -2.18 -29.08
CA GLY A 29 -10.88 -0.97 -28.70
C GLY A 29 -10.06 -0.03 -27.81
N LEU A 30 -9.14 -0.58 -27.00
CA LEU A 30 -8.18 0.19 -26.20
C LEU A 30 -7.27 1.09 -27.05
N LEU A 31 -7.08 0.77 -28.33
CA LEU A 31 -6.25 1.55 -29.27
C LEU A 31 -7.06 2.55 -30.10
N SER A 32 -8.34 2.76 -29.79
CA SER A 32 -9.19 3.67 -30.56
C SER A 32 -8.74 5.12 -30.42
N GLU A 33 -8.75 5.88 -31.52
CA GLU A 33 -8.58 7.33 -31.47
C GLU A 33 -9.71 8.05 -30.69
N ASN A 34 -10.89 7.42 -30.57
CA ASN A 34 -12.02 7.94 -29.80
C ASN A 34 -11.88 7.56 -28.32
N ALA A 35 -11.76 8.56 -27.44
CA ALA A 35 -11.63 8.38 -26.00
C ALA A 35 -12.80 7.61 -25.37
N ASP A 36 -14.05 7.98 -25.72
CA ASP A 36 -15.25 7.31 -25.20
C ASP A 36 -15.26 5.81 -25.56
N LYS A 37 -14.78 5.48 -26.77
CA LYS A 37 -14.67 4.09 -27.21
C LYS A 37 -13.57 3.34 -26.46
N ARG A 38 -12.45 3.99 -26.14
CA ARG A 38 -11.39 3.36 -25.32
C ARG A 38 -11.89 3.07 -23.92
N GLU A 39 -12.58 4.02 -23.30
CA GLU A 39 -13.20 3.87 -21.98
C GLU A 39 -14.23 2.73 -21.99
N GLU A 40 -15.19 2.73 -22.93
CA GLU A 40 -16.17 1.64 -23.07
C GLU A 40 -15.49 0.27 -23.25
N SER A 41 -14.44 0.21 -24.06
CA SER A 41 -13.69 -1.02 -24.30
C SER A 41 -12.92 -1.49 -23.07
N ARG A 42 -12.33 -0.56 -22.30
CA ARG A 42 -11.63 -0.86 -21.06
C ARG A 42 -12.60 -1.35 -20.00
N ASP A 43 -13.71 -0.65 -19.78
CA ASP A 43 -14.71 -1.00 -18.76
C ASP A 43 -15.41 -2.32 -19.10
N GLY A 44 -15.70 -2.54 -20.38
CA GLY A 44 -16.21 -3.81 -20.89
C GLY A 44 -15.21 -4.94 -20.67
N LEU A 45 -13.92 -4.70 -20.96
CA LEU A 45 -12.86 -5.70 -20.77
C LEU A 45 -12.67 -6.03 -19.29
N ILE A 46 -12.54 -5.04 -18.42
CA ILE A 46 -12.46 -5.22 -16.96
C ILE A 46 -13.64 -6.06 -16.48
N SER A 47 -14.86 -5.64 -16.80
CA SER A 47 -16.10 -6.33 -16.40
C SER A 47 -16.18 -7.76 -16.93
N ALA A 48 -15.60 -8.03 -18.11
CA ALA A 48 -15.57 -9.36 -18.69
C ALA A 48 -14.53 -10.25 -17.98
N ILE A 49 -13.26 -9.85 -17.97
CA ILE A 49 -12.15 -10.74 -17.60
C ILE A 49 -11.72 -10.65 -16.13
N VAL A 50 -12.23 -9.68 -15.36
CA VAL A 50 -12.04 -9.61 -13.90
C VAL A 50 -13.26 -8.95 -13.25
N HIS A 51 -14.29 -9.75 -12.99
CA HIS A 51 -15.56 -9.26 -12.46
C HIS A 51 -15.59 -9.40 -10.95
N GLN A 52 -15.62 -8.28 -10.23
CA GLN A 52 -15.64 -8.26 -8.76
C GLN A 52 -14.51 -9.12 -8.17
N GLY A 53 -13.31 -9.00 -8.75
CA GLY A 53 -12.11 -9.72 -8.33
C GLY A 53 -11.99 -11.17 -8.79
N THR A 54 -13.04 -11.72 -9.41
CA THR A 54 -13.01 -13.07 -9.96
C THR A 54 -12.32 -13.06 -11.32
N ARG A 55 -11.27 -13.87 -11.45
CA ARG A 55 -10.54 -14.06 -12.71
C ARG A 55 -11.05 -15.32 -13.43
N TYR A 56 -11.00 -15.28 -14.75
CA TYR A 56 -11.55 -16.30 -15.64
C TYR A 56 -10.49 -16.87 -16.58
N SER A 57 -10.84 -17.92 -17.34
CA SER A 57 -9.91 -18.53 -18.29
C SER A 57 -9.43 -17.57 -19.39
N ALA A 58 -10.22 -16.54 -19.72
CA ALA A 58 -9.84 -15.50 -20.67
C ALA A 58 -8.84 -14.46 -20.11
N SER A 59 -8.68 -14.37 -18.78
CA SER A 59 -7.89 -13.33 -18.13
C SER A 59 -6.40 -13.45 -18.43
N ALA A 60 -5.80 -14.61 -18.17
CA ALA A 60 -4.36 -14.79 -18.39
C ALA A 60 -3.96 -14.70 -19.88
N PRO A 61 -4.74 -15.26 -20.84
CA PRO A 61 -4.48 -15.07 -22.27
C PRO A 61 -4.53 -13.62 -22.75
N ALA A 62 -5.27 -12.73 -22.07
CA ALA A 62 -5.32 -11.30 -22.42
C ALA A 62 -4.03 -10.54 -22.01
N VAL A 63 -3.39 -10.95 -20.90
CA VAL A 63 -2.27 -10.19 -20.29
C VAL A 63 -1.12 -9.88 -21.25
N PRO A 64 -0.60 -10.83 -22.07
CA PRO A 64 0.50 -10.51 -23.00
C PRO A 64 0.16 -9.38 -23.98
N PHE A 65 -1.10 -9.28 -24.41
CA PHE A 65 -1.55 -8.23 -25.31
C PHE A 65 -1.68 -6.88 -24.61
N LEU A 66 -2.17 -6.88 -23.37
CA LEU A 66 -2.23 -5.68 -22.52
C LEU A 66 -0.82 -5.15 -22.23
N LEU A 67 0.14 -6.02 -21.93
CA LEU A 67 1.55 -5.64 -21.76
C LEU A 67 2.16 -5.09 -23.06
N ALA A 68 1.78 -5.65 -24.22
CA ALA A 68 2.23 -5.12 -25.52
C ALA A 68 1.71 -3.72 -25.80
N ILE A 69 0.43 -3.46 -25.48
CA ILE A 69 -0.20 -2.14 -25.62
C ILE A 69 0.49 -1.15 -24.68
N LEU A 70 0.71 -1.55 -23.42
CA LEU A 70 1.40 -0.73 -22.42
C LEU A 70 2.84 -0.37 -22.81
N ALA A 71 3.55 -1.28 -23.47
CA ALA A 71 4.93 -1.06 -23.92
C ALA A 71 5.03 0.00 -25.03
N ASP A 72 3.95 0.28 -25.76
CA ASP A 72 3.93 1.36 -26.74
C ASP A 72 3.69 2.70 -26.03
N SER A 73 4.74 3.53 -25.96
CA SER A 73 4.69 4.88 -25.36
C SER A 73 3.68 5.83 -26.02
N THR A 74 3.20 5.53 -27.23
CA THR A 74 2.20 6.35 -27.94
C THR A 74 0.76 5.97 -27.57
N THR A 75 0.57 4.88 -26.83
CA THR A 75 -0.74 4.45 -26.37
C THR A 75 -1.32 5.47 -25.38
N PRO A 76 -2.58 5.92 -25.57
CA PRO A 76 -3.26 6.76 -24.59
C PRO A 76 -3.63 5.97 -23.32
N ASP A 77 -3.87 6.68 -22.22
CA ASP A 77 -4.45 6.11 -20.99
C ASP A 77 -3.62 4.94 -20.37
N ARG A 78 -2.28 4.97 -20.55
CA ARG A 78 -1.37 3.92 -20.07
C ARG A 78 -1.42 3.74 -18.55
N GLY A 79 -1.66 4.80 -17.78
CA GLY A 79 -1.85 4.73 -16.33
C GLY A 79 -3.01 3.83 -15.93
N GLU A 80 -4.15 3.97 -16.61
CA GLU A 80 -5.34 3.14 -16.42
C GLU A 80 -5.06 1.67 -16.77
N LEU A 81 -4.26 1.44 -17.80
CA LEU A 81 -3.86 0.08 -18.21
C LEU A 81 -2.93 -0.58 -17.16
N VAL A 82 -2.05 0.18 -16.51
CA VAL A 82 -1.25 -0.34 -15.39
C VAL A 82 -2.14 -0.67 -14.20
N SER A 83 -3.06 0.20 -13.84
CA SER A 83 -4.05 -0.05 -12.77
C SER A 83 -4.92 -1.27 -13.06
N PHE A 84 -5.30 -1.48 -14.33
CA PHE A 84 -6.03 -2.67 -14.75
C PHE A 84 -5.19 -3.95 -14.60
N LEU A 85 -3.90 -3.92 -14.98
CA LEU A 85 -3.01 -5.06 -14.79
C LEU A 85 -2.79 -5.39 -13.31
N GLU A 86 -2.69 -4.37 -12.45
CA GLU A 86 -2.67 -4.55 -10.99
C GLU A 86 -3.95 -5.23 -10.51
N TYR A 87 -5.12 -4.78 -10.96
CA TYR A 87 -6.40 -5.38 -10.61
C TYR A 87 -6.51 -6.84 -11.08
N LEU A 88 -5.99 -7.16 -12.27
CA LEU A 88 -5.92 -8.54 -12.76
C LEU A 88 -5.05 -9.42 -11.85
N ALA A 89 -3.92 -8.90 -11.37
CA ALA A 89 -3.01 -9.61 -10.49
C ALA A 89 -3.66 -9.89 -9.13
N THR A 90 -4.23 -8.87 -8.49
CA THR A 90 -4.73 -8.96 -7.11
C THR A 90 -6.17 -9.46 -7.01
N GLY A 91 -7.02 -9.10 -7.98
CA GLY A 91 -8.47 -9.19 -7.87
C GLY A 91 -9.08 -8.18 -6.88
N GLN A 92 -8.32 -7.20 -6.40
CA GLN A 92 -8.77 -6.16 -5.47
C GLN A 92 -9.02 -4.85 -6.23
N ASP A 93 -10.26 -4.36 -6.21
CA ASP A 93 -10.71 -3.18 -6.97
C ASP A 93 -10.52 -1.87 -6.18
N SER A 94 -9.44 -1.77 -5.39
CA SER A 94 -9.20 -0.59 -4.57
C SER A 94 -7.73 -0.38 -4.29
N ASP A 95 -7.39 0.86 -3.95
CA ASP A 95 -6.08 1.26 -3.42
C ASP A 95 -5.54 0.18 -2.48
N PRO A 96 -4.27 -0.25 -2.63
CA PRO A 96 -3.69 -1.16 -1.68
C PRO A 96 -3.78 -0.49 -0.31
N GLU A 97 -4.56 -1.08 0.59
CA GLU A 97 -4.19 -1.05 1.99
C GLU A 97 -2.72 -1.50 1.97
N TRP A 98 -1.79 -0.59 2.27
CA TRP A 98 -0.34 -0.78 2.07
C TRP A 98 0.24 -1.84 3.01
N ASP A 99 -0.45 -2.95 3.19
CA ASP A 99 -0.04 -4.14 3.86
C ASP A 99 0.65 -5.07 2.85
N ARG A 100 1.36 -6.04 3.40
CA ARG A 100 2.12 -6.97 2.58
C ARG A 100 1.11 -7.91 1.93
N PHE A 101 1.05 -7.86 0.60
CA PHE A 101 0.18 -8.74 -0.19
C PHE A 101 0.59 -10.20 0.02
N ASP A 102 -0.29 -11.01 0.61
CA ASP A 102 -0.04 -12.43 0.84
C ASP A 102 -0.56 -13.23 -0.35
N VAL A 103 0.34 -13.54 -1.28
CA VAL A 103 -0.01 -14.24 -2.52
C VAL A 103 -0.62 -15.61 -2.24
N GLU A 104 -0.16 -16.34 -1.21
CA GLU A 104 -0.65 -17.70 -0.93
C GLU A 104 -2.05 -17.68 -0.31
N GLU A 105 -2.35 -16.69 0.53
CA GLU A 105 -3.67 -16.52 1.16
C GLU A 105 -4.69 -15.90 0.20
N GLU A 106 -4.28 -14.92 -0.60
CA GLU A 106 -5.18 -14.09 -1.40
C GLU A 106 -5.40 -14.60 -2.83
N ILE A 107 -4.49 -15.45 -3.35
CA ILE A 107 -4.51 -15.88 -4.75
C ILE A 107 -4.51 -17.40 -4.89
N GLY A 108 -5.66 -17.96 -5.30
CA GLY A 108 -5.83 -19.37 -5.64
C GLY A 108 -6.30 -19.62 -7.08
N GLY A 109 -6.05 -20.83 -7.58
CA GLY A 109 -6.60 -21.33 -8.85
C GLY A 109 -6.22 -20.48 -10.07
N LEU A 110 -7.22 -20.07 -10.86
CA LEU A 110 -7.01 -19.19 -12.02
C LEU A 110 -6.35 -17.85 -11.64
N GLY A 111 -6.58 -17.37 -10.41
CA GLY A 111 -5.96 -16.15 -9.91
C GLY A 111 -4.43 -16.21 -9.95
N ARG A 112 -3.82 -17.36 -9.62
CA ARG A 112 -2.36 -17.53 -9.62
C ARG A 112 -1.81 -17.49 -11.04
N ILE A 113 -2.51 -18.11 -11.99
CA ILE A 113 -2.13 -18.10 -13.41
C ILE A 113 -2.15 -16.67 -13.96
N VAL A 114 -3.16 -15.88 -13.61
CA VAL A 114 -3.23 -14.47 -14.02
C VAL A 114 -2.14 -13.64 -13.35
N TYR A 115 -1.93 -13.83 -12.05
CA TYR A 115 -0.87 -13.17 -11.30
C TYR A 115 0.51 -13.41 -11.92
N ASP A 116 0.86 -14.67 -12.19
CA ASP A 116 2.13 -15.03 -12.83
C ASP A 116 2.23 -14.41 -14.24
N ALA A 117 1.14 -14.38 -15.01
CA ALA A 117 1.12 -13.73 -16.32
C ALA A 117 1.37 -12.21 -16.23
N VAL A 118 0.83 -11.52 -15.21
CA VAL A 118 1.10 -10.09 -14.99
C VAL A 118 2.53 -9.87 -14.47
N ALA A 119 3.07 -10.81 -13.68
CA ALA A 119 4.45 -10.75 -13.18
C ALA A 119 5.50 -10.73 -14.31
N GLU A 120 5.21 -11.30 -15.48
CA GLU A 120 6.05 -11.16 -16.68
C GLU A 120 6.23 -9.69 -17.12
N GLY A 121 5.32 -8.80 -16.72
CA GLY A 121 5.38 -7.36 -16.94
C GLY A 121 6.29 -6.57 -15.99
N ILE A 122 6.87 -7.21 -14.95
CA ILE A 122 7.71 -6.51 -13.95
C ILE A 122 8.83 -5.67 -14.57
N PRO A 123 9.59 -6.14 -15.58
CA PRO A 123 10.62 -5.31 -16.23
C PRO A 123 10.04 -4.04 -16.85
N LEU A 124 8.87 -4.13 -17.48
CA LEU A 124 8.17 -2.99 -18.07
C LEU A 124 7.71 -2.03 -16.96
N PHE A 125 7.08 -2.51 -15.89
CA PHE A 125 6.67 -1.65 -14.77
C PHE A 125 7.86 -0.92 -14.13
N ILE A 126 9.03 -1.56 -14.03
CA ILE A 126 10.27 -0.91 -13.57
C ILE A 126 10.70 0.21 -14.52
N GLU A 127 10.58 0.03 -15.83
CA GLU A 127 10.87 1.08 -16.82
C GLU A 127 9.91 2.27 -16.69
N LEU A 128 8.62 2.00 -16.46
CA LEU A 128 7.58 3.02 -16.31
C LEU A 128 7.74 3.90 -15.06
N LEU A 129 8.54 3.50 -14.07
CA LEU A 129 8.88 4.36 -12.93
C LEU A 129 9.58 5.67 -13.34
N ALA A 130 10.20 5.68 -14.52
CA ALA A 130 10.90 6.82 -15.08
C ALA A 130 10.11 7.52 -16.20
N ASP A 131 8.82 7.19 -16.38
CA ASP A 131 7.96 7.87 -17.35
C ASP A 131 7.76 9.34 -16.92
N ASP A 132 7.76 10.26 -17.89
CA ASP A 132 7.57 11.69 -17.65
C ASP A 132 6.13 11.99 -17.19
N ASP A 133 5.18 11.11 -17.52
CA ASP A 133 3.81 11.19 -17.06
C ASP A 133 3.64 10.54 -15.68
N ALA A 134 3.37 11.36 -14.66
CA ALA A 134 3.13 10.90 -13.31
C ALA A 134 1.90 9.96 -13.22
N GLU A 135 0.91 10.13 -14.11
CA GLU A 135 -0.27 9.26 -14.18
C GLU A 135 0.11 7.83 -14.65
N VAL A 136 1.30 7.64 -15.22
CA VAL A 136 1.85 6.33 -15.58
C VAL A 136 2.81 5.82 -14.50
N ALA A 137 3.72 6.67 -14.03
CA ALA A 137 4.76 6.29 -13.08
C ALA A 137 4.18 5.90 -11.70
N ILE A 138 3.12 6.56 -11.24
CA ILE A 138 2.50 6.29 -9.93
C ILE A 138 1.83 4.90 -9.92
N PRO A 139 0.93 4.55 -10.87
CA PRO A 139 0.40 3.20 -10.96
C PRO A 139 1.50 2.13 -11.13
N ALA A 140 2.59 2.43 -11.85
CA ALA A 140 3.69 1.47 -11.98
C ALA A 140 4.36 1.15 -10.64
N ALA A 141 4.61 2.16 -9.80
CA ALA A 141 5.13 1.96 -8.45
C ALA A 141 4.17 1.14 -7.57
N ARG A 142 2.86 1.35 -7.73
CA ARG A 142 1.80 0.62 -7.02
C ARG A 142 1.73 -0.84 -7.46
N ALA A 143 1.66 -1.08 -8.77
CA ALA A 143 1.63 -2.42 -9.35
C ALA A 143 2.85 -3.27 -8.96
N LEU A 144 4.04 -2.67 -8.87
CA LEU A 144 5.23 -3.38 -8.42
C LEU A 144 5.14 -3.90 -6.97
N ALA A 145 4.33 -3.25 -6.12
CA ALA A 145 4.19 -3.64 -4.72
C ALA A 145 3.51 -5.02 -4.54
N VAL A 146 2.74 -5.48 -5.53
CA VAL A 146 1.98 -6.73 -5.46
C VAL A 146 2.84 -7.97 -5.74
N PHE A 147 4.12 -7.79 -6.07
CA PHE A 147 5.07 -8.85 -6.43
C PHE A 147 6.20 -9.05 -5.41
N PRO A 148 5.91 -9.39 -4.14
CA PRO A 148 6.92 -9.53 -3.09
C PRO A 148 7.94 -10.65 -3.39
N GLU A 149 7.56 -11.68 -4.15
CA GLU A 149 8.46 -12.76 -4.61
C GLU A 149 9.62 -12.22 -5.47
N HIS A 150 9.45 -11.03 -6.08
CA HIS A 150 10.42 -10.37 -6.95
C HIS A 150 11.14 -9.18 -6.30
N ALA A 151 11.08 -9.06 -4.96
CA ALA A 151 11.64 -7.94 -4.21
C ALA A 151 13.11 -7.61 -4.55
N ALA A 152 13.92 -8.61 -4.90
CA ALA A 152 15.33 -8.44 -5.24
C ALA A 152 15.58 -7.47 -6.41
N VAL A 153 14.68 -7.41 -7.39
CA VAL A 153 14.77 -6.48 -8.54
C VAL A 153 13.88 -5.25 -8.36
N ILE A 154 12.75 -5.41 -7.67
CA ILE A 154 11.74 -4.37 -7.48
C ILE A 154 12.19 -3.32 -6.46
N ALA A 155 12.65 -3.75 -5.28
CA ALA A 155 12.96 -2.83 -4.18
C ALA A 155 14.07 -1.83 -4.56
N PRO A 156 15.17 -2.22 -5.24
CA PRO A 156 16.15 -1.24 -5.73
C PRO A 156 15.58 -0.25 -6.75
N ALA A 157 14.60 -0.66 -7.56
CA ALA A 157 13.96 0.23 -8.54
C ALA A 157 13.06 1.26 -7.86
N LEU A 158 12.22 0.84 -6.91
CA LEU A 158 11.39 1.73 -6.09
C LEU A 158 12.25 2.70 -5.28
N ALA A 159 13.35 2.23 -4.69
CA ALA A 159 14.29 3.08 -3.98
C ALA A 159 14.92 4.15 -4.88
N ARG A 160 15.24 3.82 -6.14
CA ARG A 160 15.73 4.81 -7.12
C ARG A 160 14.66 5.84 -7.44
N ALA A 161 13.42 5.43 -7.69
CA ALA A 161 12.31 6.34 -7.95
C ALA A 161 12.08 7.30 -6.77
N ALA A 162 12.07 6.77 -5.53
CA ALA A 162 11.96 7.56 -4.30
C ALA A 162 13.18 8.48 -4.04
N ALA A 163 14.33 8.22 -4.65
CA ALA A 163 15.54 9.02 -4.49
C ALA A 163 15.64 10.20 -5.46
N VAL A 164 14.81 10.26 -6.50
CA VAL A 164 14.83 11.33 -7.50
C VAL A 164 14.54 12.67 -6.83
N ILE A 165 15.40 13.65 -7.09
CA ILE A 165 15.23 15.02 -6.60
C ILE A 165 14.15 15.68 -7.44
N ASP A 166 13.23 16.41 -6.79
CA ASP A 166 12.12 17.13 -7.42
C ASP A 166 11.11 16.25 -8.19
N ALA A 167 11.12 14.93 -7.97
CA ALA A 167 10.04 14.06 -8.44
C ALA A 167 8.69 14.49 -7.83
N PRO A 168 7.56 14.26 -8.52
CA PRO A 168 6.24 14.51 -7.96
C PRO A 168 6.10 13.87 -6.57
N VAL A 169 5.56 14.64 -5.62
CA VAL A 169 5.33 14.15 -4.24
C VAL A 169 4.56 12.82 -4.25
N PRO A 170 3.46 12.64 -5.02
CA PRO A 170 2.75 11.37 -5.07
C PRO A 170 3.61 10.20 -5.51
N LEU A 171 4.45 10.35 -6.54
CA LEU A 171 5.37 9.30 -7.00
C LEU A 171 6.37 8.94 -5.90
N THR A 172 6.96 9.95 -5.26
CA THR A 172 7.93 9.74 -4.17
C THR A 172 7.29 8.99 -3.00
N THR A 173 6.09 9.38 -2.58
CA THR A 173 5.38 8.73 -1.48
C THR A 173 4.97 7.30 -1.83
N THR A 174 4.42 7.07 -3.03
CA THR A 174 4.01 5.75 -3.50
C THR A 174 5.22 4.81 -3.60
N ALA A 175 6.34 5.28 -4.15
CA ALA A 175 7.56 4.49 -4.24
C ALA A 175 8.15 4.13 -2.87
N LEU A 176 8.11 5.04 -1.89
CA LEU A 176 8.51 4.75 -0.51
C LEU A 176 7.59 3.70 0.13
N LEU A 177 6.27 3.85 0.03
CA LEU A 177 5.32 2.93 0.62
C LEU A 177 5.42 1.53 -0.02
N ALA A 178 5.53 1.47 -1.35
CA ALA A 178 5.79 0.25 -2.11
C ALA A 178 7.11 -0.41 -1.69
N LEU A 179 8.16 0.37 -1.46
CA LEU A 179 9.42 -0.15 -0.92
C LEU A 179 9.22 -0.79 0.47
N GLY A 180 8.36 -0.19 1.30
CA GLY A 180 8.10 -0.65 2.66
C GLY A 180 7.37 -2.00 2.75
N VAL A 181 6.60 -2.36 1.72
CA VAL A 181 5.90 -3.65 1.64
C VAL A 181 6.70 -4.71 0.88
N THR A 182 7.57 -4.29 -0.04
CA THR A 182 8.36 -5.21 -0.89
C THR A 182 9.71 -5.58 -0.28
N ALA A 183 10.47 -4.62 0.25
CA ALA A 183 11.81 -4.89 0.73
C ALA A 183 11.79 -5.78 1.99
N PRO A 184 12.76 -6.70 2.14
CA PRO A 184 12.83 -7.58 3.31
C PRO A 184 13.36 -6.87 4.56
N ASP A 185 14.22 -5.85 4.39
CA ASP A 185 14.82 -5.10 5.49
C ASP A 185 15.22 -3.67 5.06
N ALA A 186 15.51 -2.84 6.06
CA ALA A 186 15.82 -1.42 5.86
C ALA A 186 17.28 -1.12 5.50
N SER A 187 18.20 -2.07 5.70
CA SER A 187 19.64 -1.81 5.72
C SER A 187 20.18 -1.25 4.39
N PRO A 188 19.82 -1.78 3.21
CA PRO A 188 20.25 -1.22 1.92
C PRO A 188 19.71 0.19 1.64
N TYR A 189 18.69 0.62 2.37
CA TYR A 189 17.93 1.83 2.09
C TYR A 189 18.04 2.89 3.20
N ALA A 190 18.91 2.66 4.20
CA ALA A 190 19.06 3.55 5.36
C ALA A 190 19.34 5.01 4.94
N ASP A 191 20.30 5.24 4.04
CA ASP A 191 20.65 6.58 3.56
C ASP A 191 19.51 7.28 2.78
N LEU A 192 18.67 6.50 2.09
CA LEU A 192 17.48 7.03 1.43
C LEU A 192 16.45 7.45 2.47
N LEU A 193 16.16 6.57 3.43
CA LEU A 193 15.18 6.79 4.48
C LEU A 193 15.57 7.97 5.37
N ASP A 194 16.82 8.07 5.79
CA ASP A 194 17.32 9.18 6.62
C ASP A 194 17.17 10.53 5.91
N ARG A 195 17.45 10.59 4.60
CA ARG A 195 17.21 11.79 3.80
C ARG A 195 15.73 12.12 3.73
N ARG A 196 14.87 11.17 3.40
CA ARG A 196 13.42 11.41 3.22
C ARG A 196 12.67 11.65 4.53
N LEU A 197 13.17 11.16 5.66
CA LEU A 197 12.67 11.49 7.01
C LEU A 197 12.87 12.97 7.38
N THR A 198 13.79 13.66 6.70
CA THR A 198 14.08 15.09 6.91
C THR A 198 13.63 15.97 5.74
N ASP A 199 12.85 15.41 4.82
CA ASP A 199 12.34 16.14 3.65
C ASP A 199 11.50 17.36 4.07
N SER A 200 11.50 18.42 3.26
CA SER A 200 10.67 19.60 3.50
C SER A 200 9.17 19.27 3.42
N ASP A 201 8.79 18.34 2.54
CA ASP A 201 7.40 17.94 2.35
C ASP A 201 6.92 16.98 3.46
N ASN A 202 5.73 17.23 4.01
CA ASN A 202 5.21 16.42 5.10
C ASN A 202 4.81 15.00 4.66
N ALA A 203 4.24 14.85 3.47
CA ALA A 203 3.79 13.56 2.97
C ALA A 203 4.99 12.64 2.69
N ILE A 204 6.08 13.19 2.16
CA ILE A 204 7.34 12.44 1.96
C ILE A 204 7.91 11.95 3.29
N ARG A 205 7.95 12.82 4.32
CA ARG A 205 8.39 12.42 5.66
C ARG A 205 7.52 11.31 6.25
N GLN A 206 6.20 11.39 6.09
CA GLN A 206 5.25 10.37 6.56
C GLN A 206 5.48 9.03 5.87
N ALA A 207 5.59 9.04 4.54
CA ALA A 207 5.86 7.83 3.77
C ALA A 207 7.19 7.18 4.20
N ALA A 208 8.26 7.96 4.31
CA ALA A 208 9.57 7.46 4.74
C ALA A 208 9.54 6.85 6.16
N ALA A 209 8.81 7.48 7.07
CA ALA A 209 8.57 6.97 8.42
C ALA A 209 7.86 5.61 8.43
N LEU A 210 6.82 5.46 7.60
CA LEU A 210 6.06 4.22 7.47
C LEU A 210 6.91 3.11 6.89
N THR A 211 7.64 3.41 5.82
CA THR A 211 8.60 2.50 5.20
C THR A 211 9.66 2.04 6.19
N ALA A 212 10.29 2.97 6.91
CA ALA A 212 11.30 2.64 7.91
C ALA A 212 10.74 1.76 9.04
N THR A 213 9.51 2.02 9.48
CA THR A 213 8.84 1.23 10.52
C THR A 213 8.57 -0.19 10.04
N ARG A 214 8.02 -0.36 8.82
CA ARG A 214 7.75 -1.68 8.25
C ARG A 214 9.03 -2.49 8.05
N LEU A 215 10.07 -1.88 7.47
CA LEU A 215 11.31 -2.57 7.12
C LEU A 215 12.21 -2.92 8.32
N ARG A 216 12.00 -2.28 9.48
CA ARG A 216 12.67 -2.67 10.73
C ARG A 216 11.98 -3.85 11.42
N GLY A 217 10.87 -4.33 10.86
CA GLY A 217 10.02 -5.35 11.46
C GLY A 217 9.24 -4.81 12.66
N ASN A 218 8.33 -5.63 13.17
CA ASN A 218 7.64 -5.37 14.44
C ASN A 218 8.70 -5.06 15.52
N PRO A 219 8.64 -3.93 16.25
CA PRO A 219 9.65 -3.51 17.24
C PRO A 219 9.94 -4.55 18.35
N THR A 220 9.16 -5.62 18.43
CA THR A 220 9.35 -6.78 19.30
C THR A 220 10.64 -7.58 19.04
N GLN A 221 11.35 -7.39 17.92
CA GLN A 221 12.55 -8.19 17.59
C GLN A 221 13.90 -7.44 17.62
N SER A 222 13.96 -6.13 17.89
CA SER A 222 15.26 -5.43 18.06
C SER A 222 15.17 -4.11 18.85
N PRO A 223 15.70 -4.07 20.10
CA PRO A 223 15.75 -2.85 20.93
C PRO A 223 16.58 -1.69 20.34
N GLU A 224 17.41 -1.94 19.34
CA GLU A 224 18.31 -0.94 18.73
C GLU A 224 17.61 -0.03 17.71
N ALA A 225 16.40 -0.37 17.25
CA ALA A 225 15.61 0.42 16.30
C ALA A 225 15.05 1.75 16.88
N LEU A 226 15.11 1.93 18.20
CA LEU A 226 14.60 3.08 18.96
C LEU A 226 15.44 4.37 18.86
N ALA A 227 16.54 4.38 18.08
CA ALA A 227 17.48 5.49 18.02
C ALA A 227 17.21 6.55 16.93
N ALA A 228 16.11 6.47 16.17
CA ALA A 228 15.71 7.57 15.26
C ALA A 228 14.96 8.67 16.05
N PRO A 229 15.15 9.99 15.77
CA PRO A 229 14.66 11.06 16.63
C PRO A 229 13.14 11.02 16.82
N PRO A 230 12.63 10.78 18.05
CA PRO A 230 11.19 10.59 18.34
C PRO A 230 10.30 11.81 18.03
N ARG A 231 10.88 12.95 17.66
CA ARG A 231 10.21 14.26 17.54
C ARG A 231 9.60 14.53 16.17
N ILE A 232 10.13 13.96 15.09
CA ILE A 232 9.62 14.19 13.73
C ILE A 232 8.47 13.21 13.44
N LEU A 233 8.65 11.94 13.85
CA LEU A 233 7.66 10.88 13.69
C LEU A 233 6.35 11.17 14.44
N ALA A 234 6.43 11.56 15.71
CA ALA A 234 5.25 11.84 16.52
C ALA A 234 4.48 13.08 16.06
N ARG A 235 5.18 14.13 15.62
CA ARG A 235 4.56 15.38 15.19
C ARG A 235 3.86 15.24 13.85
N SER A 236 4.42 14.44 12.94
CA SER A 236 3.85 14.19 11.62
C SER A 236 2.62 13.28 11.68
N LEU A 237 2.53 12.38 12.67
CA LEU A 237 1.39 11.47 12.85
C LEU A 237 0.23 12.05 13.67
N ALA A 238 0.42 13.19 14.35
CA ALA A 238 -0.60 13.85 15.16
C ALA A 238 -1.61 14.68 14.34
N ASP A 239 -1.27 15.02 13.09
CA ASP A 239 -2.05 15.95 12.25
C ASP A 239 -3.12 15.27 11.36
N THR A 240 -3.26 13.94 11.37
CA THR A 240 -4.17 13.20 10.47
C THR A 240 -5.26 12.38 11.21
N PRO A 241 -6.54 12.42 10.79
CA PRO A 241 -7.66 11.72 11.44
C PRO A 241 -7.65 10.19 11.51
N PHE A 242 -6.86 9.53 10.68
CA PHE A 242 -6.81 8.07 10.55
C PHE A 242 -5.36 7.58 10.65
N SER A 243 -4.53 8.21 11.49
CA SER A 243 -3.08 8.08 11.42
C SER A 243 -2.54 6.73 11.89
N THR A 244 -1.37 6.35 11.36
CA THR A 244 -0.54 5.21 11.79
C THR A 244 -0.10 5.29 13.26
N TRP A 245 -0.24 6.45 13.92
CA TRP A 245 -0.07 6.51 15.37
C TRP A 245 -1.14 5.70 16.08
N HIS A 246 -2.33 5.60 15.50
CA HIS A 246 -3.38 4.69 15.95
C HIS A 246 -2.86 3.25 16.00
N ASN A 247 -2.31 2.74 14.89
CA ASN A 247 -1.80 1.38 14.79
C ASN A 247 -0.53 1.17 15.63
N TYR A 248 0.36 2.16 15.69
CA TYR A 248 1.54 2.13 16.56
C TYR A 248 1.15 2.11 18.04
N LEU A 249 0.19 2.95 18.46
CA LEU A 249 -0.32 2.95 19.82
C LEU A 249 -1.01 1.63 20.15
N LEU A 250 -1.85 1.10 19.24
CA LEU A 250 -2.46 -0.23 19.39
C LEU A 250 -1.39 -1.31 19.61
N GLY A 251 -0.28 -1.28 18.85
CA GLY A 251 0.87 -2.17 19.06
C GLY A 251 1.51 -2.00 20.45
N GLN A 252 1.81 -0.76 20.86
CA GLN A 252 2.41 -0.49 22.17
C GLN A 252 1.50 -0.88 23.35
N LEU A 253 0.17 -0.75 23.18
CA LEU A 253 -0.83 -1.16 24.16
C LEU A 253 -0.90 -2.70 24.24
N ALA A 254 -0.96 -3.38 23.10
CA ALA A 254 -0.99 -4.84 23.03
C ALA A 254 0.26 -5.49 23.66
N GLU A 255 1.46 -4.93 23.44
CA GLU A 255 2.71 -5.37 24.11
C GLU A 255 2.65 -5.32 25.64
N ARG A 256 1.72 -4.55 26.19
CA ARG A 256 1.56 -4.31 27.62
C ARG A 256 0.33 -4.98 28.17
N ASP A 257 -0.24 -5.96 27.46
CA ASP A 257 -1.48 -6.67 27.87
C ASP A 257 -2.66 -5.72 28.13
N LEU A 258 -2.71 -4.61 27.38
CA LEU A 258 -3.87 -3.72 27.33
C LEU A 258 -4.72 -4.12 26.14
N ASP A 259 -5.92 -4.63 26.42
CA ASP A 259 -6.85 -5.12 25.40
C ASP A 259 -7.47 -3.96 24.63
N THR A 260 -7.25 -3.92 23.32
CA THR A 260 -7.78 -2.90 22.41
C THR A 260 -8.77 -3.50 21.40
N THR A 261 -9.17 -4.76 21.57
CA THR A 261 -10.05 -5.48 20.63
C THR A 261 -11.53 -5.13 20.82
N ASN A 262 -11.86 -4.47 21.94
CA ASN A 262 -13.21 -4.03 22.24
C ASN A 262 -13.42 -2.58 21.78
N TRP A 263 -14.10 -2.41 20.65
CA TRP A 263 -14.33 -1.12 19.99
C TRP A 263 -15.46 -0.29 20.62
N ASP A 264 -16.02 -0.75 21.75
CA ASP A 264 -17.02 0.00 22.53
C ASP A 264 -16.36 1.24 23.19
N GLU A 265 -16.91 2.43 22.97
CA GLU A 265 -16.54 3.63 23.74
C GLU A 265 -17.08 3.51 25.18
N ARG A 266 -16.24 3.04 26.12
CA ARG A 266 -16.56 2.95 27.56
C ARG A 266 -15.82 4.03 28.36
N GLU A 267 -16.40 4.50 29.46
CA GLU A 267 -15.64 5.23 30.48
C GLU A 267 -14.54 4.32 31.04
N SER A 268 -13.32 4.87 31.23
CA SER A 268 -12.16 4.18 31.80
C SER A 268 -12.55 3.50 33.12
N ASP A 269 -12.69 2.17 33.13
CA ASP A 269 -13.04 1.38 34.31
C ASP A 269 -11.81 0.94 35.12
N ARG A 270 -10.61 1.06 34.54
CA ARG A 270 -9.34 0.84 35.24
C ARG A 270 -8.96 2.04 36.08
N THR A 271 -8.25 1.77 37.17
CA THR A 271 -7.56 2.74 38.01
C THR A 271 -6.05 2.55 37.90
N TRP A 272 -5.25 3.53 38.34
CA TRP A 272 -3.79 3.42 38.37
C TRP A 272 -3.29 2.17 39.14
N ALA A 273 -4.04 1.74 40.16
CA ALA A 273 -3.70 0.58 40.96
C ALA A 273 -3.79 -0.73 40.15
N ASP A 274 -4.64 -0.77 39.13
CA ASP A 274 -4.85 -1.93 38.26
C ASP A 274 -3.73 -2.10 37.22
N LEU A 275 -2.89 -1.07 37.05
CA LEU A 275 -1.79 -1.12 36.08
C LEU A 275 -0.55 -1.85 36.61
N THR A 276 0.08 -2.64 35.75
CA THR A 276 1.41 -3.22 35.99
C THR A 276 2.48 -2.12 36.00
N PRO A 277 3.67 -2.36 36.59
CA PRO A 277 4.77 -1.39 36.54
C PRO A 277 5.14 -0.93 35.12
N ALA A 278 5.10 -1.83 34.13
CA ALA A 278 5.40 -1.51 32.73
C ALA A 278 4.30 -0.66 32.05
N GLN A 279 3.04 -0.88 32.40
CA GLN A 279 1.92 -0.06 31.94
C GLN A 279 1.97 1.36 32.55
N ARG A 280 2.34 1.46 33.83
CA ARG A 280 2.52 2.76 34.52
C ARG A 280 3.64 3.59 33.90
N ASP A 281 4.80 2.97 33.68
CA ASP A 281 5.95 3.61 33.02
C ASP A 281 5.57 4.15 31.62
N PHE A 282 4.78 3.39 30.87
CA PHE A 282 4.26 3.84 29.58
C PHE A 282 3.30 5.02 29.67
N VAL A 283 2.37 5.01 30.62
CA VAL A 283 1.47 6.16 30.87
C VAL A 283 2.26 7.40 31.28
N ASP A 284 3.33 7.25 32.07
CA ASP A 284 4.23 8.34 32.44
C ASP A 284 4.95 8.91 31.20
N GLN A 285 5.49 8.06 30.34
CA GLN A 285 6.11 8.47 29.07
C GLN A 285 5.11 9.23 28.18
N LEU A 286 3.84 8.81 28.11
CA LEU A 286 2.81 9.52 27.36
C LEU A 286 2.51 10.91 27.96
N CYS A 287 2.51 11.04 29.29
CA CYS A 287 2.28 12.32 29.97
C CYS A 287 3.36 13.39 29.67
N GLU A 288 4.56 12.94 29.32
CA GLU A 288 5.71 13.78 28.93
C GLU A 288 5.71 14.17 27.45
N ARG A 289 4.75 13.66 26.66
CA ARG A 289 4.67 13.84 25.20
C ARG A 289 3.42 14.62 24.76
N PRO A 290 3.33 15.93 25.06
CA PRO A 290 2.18 16.75 24.68
C PRO A 290 2.01 16.91 23.16
N ASP A 291 3.05 16.61 22.37
CA ASP A 291 3.04 16.60 20.91
C ASP A 291 2.15 15.50 20.32
N ILE A 292 1.90 14.43 21.07
CA ILE A 292 1.08 13.28 20.65
C ILE A 292 -0.42 13.60 20.73
N PHE A 293 -0.81 14.43 21.70
CA PHE A 293 -2.20 14.75 21.99
C PHE A 293 -2.57 16.06 21.28
N ALA A 294 -2.88 16.00 19.99
CA ALA A 294 -3.31 17.17 19.22
C ALA A 294 -4.61 17.75 19.79
N ARG A 295 -4.45 18.87 20.51
CA ARG A 295 -5.40 19.81 21.15
C ARG A 295 -6.69 19.27 21.79
N GLU A 296 -7.54 18.48 21.14
CA GLU A 296 -8.81 17.98 21.74
C GLU A 296 -9.31 16.65 21.12
N ARG A 297 -8.42 15.74 20.69
CA ARG A 297 -8.84 14.40 20.26
C ARG A 297 -8.80 13.40 21.41
N ILE A 298 -9.92 12.71 21.61
CA ILE A 298 -9.98 11.47 22.37
C ILE A 298 -9.16 10.42 21.61
N MET A 299 -8.06 9.95 22.19
CA MET A 299 -7.27 8.86 21.60
C MET A 299 -8.02 7.54 21.83
N ARG A 300 -8.90 7.20 20.89
CA ARG A 300 -9.75 6.00 20.94
C ARG A 300 -9.00 4.72 21.35
N PRO A 301 -7.76 4.43 20.91
CA PRO A 301 -7.04 3.26 21.38
C PRO A 301 -6.77 3.24 22.90
N LEU A 302 -6.51 4.40 23.52
CA LEU A 302 -6.38 4.48 24.98
C LEU A 302 -7.72 4.18 25.65
N VAL A 303 -8.81 4.73 25.11
CA VAL A 303 -10.16 4.48 25.64
C VAL A 303 -10.55 3.01 25.52
N TRP A 304 -10.27 2.36 24.39
CA TRP A 304 -10.49 0.93 24.21
C TRP A 304 -9.66 0.08 25.19
N ALA A 305 -8.43 0.51 25.48
CA ALA A 305 -7.58 -0.08 26.51
C ALA A 305 -8.03 0.19 27.96
N GLY A 306 -9.15 0.89 28.16
CA GLY A 306 -9.63 1.28 29.49
C GLY A 306 -8.75 2.33 30.17
N LEU A 307 -8.11 3.21 29.39
CA LEU A 307 -7.31 4.34 29.84
C LEU A 307 -7.96 5.68 29.44
N PRO A 308 -7.62 6.79 30.12
CA PRO A 308 -8.11 8.10 29.72
C PRO A 308 -7.68 8.52 28.31
N GLY A 309 -8.61 9.13 27.58
CA GLY A 309 -8.43 9.48 26.17
C GLY A 309 -7.74 10.81 25.92
N THR A 310 -7.54 11.64 26.95
CA THR A 310 -6.92 12.97 26.83
C THR A 310 -5.72 13.15 27.76
N LEU A 311 -4.79 14.05 27.38
CA LEU A 311 -3.60 14.34 28.18
C LEU A 311 -3.92 14.89 29.59
N PRO A 312 -4.89 15.82 29.78
CA PRO A 312 -5.27 16.26 31.12
C PRO A 312 -5.76 15.11 32.00
N GLU A 313 -6.58 14.21 31.45
CA GLU A 313 -7.12 13.08 32.20
C GLU A 313 -6.05 12.04 32.52
N LEU A 314 -5.13 11.73 31.60
CA LEU A 314 -3.98 10.86 31.88
C LEU A 314 -3.09 11.40 32.99
N ARG A 315 -2.89 12.72 33.04
CA ARG A 315 -2.10 13.35 34.11
C ARG A 315 -2.82 13.24 35.46
N ALA A 316 -4.14 13.37 35.48
CA ALA A 316 -4.98 13.22 36.67
C ALA A 316 -5.18 11.76 37.11
N PHE A 317 -4.99 10.81 36.19
CA PHE A 317 -5.07 9.37 36.44
C PHE A 317 -3.94 8.86 37.34
N ARG A 318 -2.81 9.58 37.39
CA ARG A 318 -1.66 9.25 38.24
C ARG A 318 -1.91 9.68 39.70
N PRO A 319 -1.41 8.92 40.69
CA PRO A 319 -1.36 9.40 42.06
C PRO A 319 -0.46 10.64 42.15
N SER A 320 -0.83 11.56 43.03
CA SER A 320 -0.13 12.83 43.29
C SER A 320 1.27 12.62 43.82
#